data_AF-A0AAE0GL93-F1
#
_entry.id   AF-A0AAE0GL93-F1
#
_cell.length_a   1.000
_cell.length_b   1.000
_cell.length_c   1.000
_cell.angle_alpha   90.00
_cell.angle_beta   90.00
_cell.angle_gamma   90.00
#
_symmetry.space_group_name_H-M   'P 1'
#
loop_
_entity.id
_entity.type
_entity.pdbx_description
1 polymer ?
#
loop_
_entity_poly.entity_id
_entity_poly.type
_entity_poly.pdbx_seq_one_letter_code
_entity_poly.pdbx_strand_id
1 'polypeptide(L)'
;MSQYMEGLKLGDTMDFRGPTGMIEYKAGAGNGRGALGLAGHWVANKFDIRKFNKLGMIAGGTGITPMLQVMRAIKKDWLKDPTRKLLVHCCYPLTSPLKVLKNGFLSGA
;
A
#
# COMPACT_ATOMS: atom_id res chain seq x y z
N MET A 1 -6.45 -20.09 6.70
CA MET A 1 -5.40 -20.06 5.64
C MET A 1 -3.98 -19.92 6.19
N SER A 2 -3.76 -19.12 7.23
CA SER A 2 -2.42 -18.98 7.86
C SER A 2 -1.81 -20.30 8.32
N GLN A 3 -2.55 -21.12 9.06
CA GLN A 3 -2.08 -22.44 9.52
C GLN A 3 -1.84 -23.42 8.37
N TYR A 4 -2.60 -23.32 7.29
CA TYR A 4 -2.37 -24.14 6.09
C TYR A 4 -1.05 -23.77 5.41
N MET A 5 -0.77 -22.47 5.30
CA MET A 5 0.52 -21.98 4.75
C MET A 5 1.70 -22.35 5.65
N GLU A 6 1.51 -22.41 6.96
CA GLU A 6 2.54 -22.82 7.93
C GLU A 6 2.94 -24.29 7.79
N GLY A 7 2.01 -25.16 7.36
CA GLY A 7 2.25 -26.59 7.18
C GLY A 7 2.85 -27.00 5.83
N LEU A 8 3.01 -26.08 4.88
CA LEU A 8 3.56 -26.39 3.55
C LEU A 8 5.05 -26.71 3.64
N LYS A 9 5.46 -27.79 2.97
CA LYS A 9 6.85 -28.20 2.84
C LYS A 9 7.47 -27.57 1.60
N LEU A 10 8.80 -27.49 1.60
CA LEU A 10 9.54 -27.10 0.40
C LEU A 10 9.22 -28.08 -0.74
N GLY A 11 8.76 -27.57 -1.87
CA GLY A 11 8.32 -28.35 -3.02
C GLY A 11 6.81 -28.48 -3.18
N ASP A 12 6.02 -28.14 -2.15
CA ASP A 12 4.57 -28.10 -2.27
C ASP A 12 4.12 -26.93 -3.16
N THR A 13 3.05 -27.15 -3.94
CA THR A 13 2.51 -26.16 -4.88
C THR A 13 1.20 -25.57 -4.38
N MET A 14 0.95 -24.30 -4.69
CA MET A 14 -0.29 -23.61 -4.37
C MET A 14 -0.71 -22.73 -5.54
N ASP A 15 -2.01 -22.76 -5.87
CA ASP A 15 -2.56 -21.96 -6.97
C ASP A 15 -2.80 -20.51 -6.54
N PHE A 16 -2.46 -19.58 -7.44
CA PHE A 16 -2.67 -18.14 -7.24
C PHE A 16 -3.62 -17.58 -8.29
N ARG A 17 -4.50 -16.66 -7.87
CA ARG A 17 -5.40 -15.92 -8.76
C ARG A 17 -5.25 -14.42 -8.52
N GLY A 18 -5.15 -13.65 -9.60
CA GLY A 18 -5.05 -12.19 -9.57
C GLY A 18 -4.72 -11.63 -10.96
N PRO A 19 -4.62 -10.30 -11.12
CA PRO A 19 -4.77 -9.24 -10.10
C PRO A 19 -6.22 -8.95 -9.71
N THR A 20 -6.46 -8.55 -8.47
CA THR A 20 -7.77 -8.12 -7.97
C THR A 20 -7.63 -6.84 -7.15
N GLY A 21 -8.60 -5.93 -7.27
CA GLY A 21 -8.60 -4.67 -6.52
C GLY A 21 -9.33 -3.56 -7.27
N MET A 22 -9.89 -2.62 -6.51
CA MET A 22 -10.58 -1.43 -7.04
C MET A 22 -9.71 -0.17 -7.00
N ILE A 23 -8.51 -0.27 -6.44
CA ILE A 23 -7.61 0.85 -6.22
C ILE A 23 -6.30 0.54 -6.94
N GLU A 24 -5.92 1.41 -7.87
CA GLU A 24 -4.66 1.32 -8.60
C GLU A 24 -3.85 2.59 -8.36
N TYR A 25 -2.63 2.47 -7.85
CA TYR A 25 -1.72 3.60 -7.76
C TYR A 25 -0.98 3.77 -9.08
N LYS A 26 -1.18 4.92 -9.73
CA LYS A 26 -0.54 5.28 -11.00
C LYS A 26 0.58 6.28 -10.71
N ALA A 27 1.80 5.76 -10.61
CA ALA A 27 3.01 6.57 -10.48
C ALA A 27 3.22 7.43 -11.73
N GLY A 28 3.48 8.73 -11.55
CA GLY A 28 3.84 9.64 -12.66
C GLY A 28 2.73 10.03 -13.65
N ALA A 29 1.57 9.36 -13.63
CA ALA A 29 0.43 9.65 -14.51
C ALA A 29 -0.21 11.04 -14.26
N GLY A 30 0.13 11.69 -13.14
CA GLY A 30 -0.37 13.00 -12.74
C GLY A 30 0.51 14.20 -13.14
N ASN A 31 1.24 14.16 -14.26
CA ASN A 31 2.27 15.15 -14.61
C ASN A 31 3.37 15.25 -13.53
N GLY A 32 3.93 14.10 -13.14
CA GLY A 32 4.94 14.03 -12.08
C GLY A 32 4.36 14.13 -10.66
N ARG A 33 3.10 13.71 -10.46
CA ARG A 33 2.45 13.59 -9.14
C ARG A 33 1.74 12.25 -9.02
N GLY A 34 1.58 11.78 -7.79
CA GLY A 34 0.84 10.57 -7.47
C GLY A 34 -0.64 10.67 -7.87
N ALA A 35 -1.15 9.60 -8.48
CA ALA A 35 -2.55 9.47 -8.84
C ALA A 35 -3.09 8.10 -8.40
N LEU A 36 -4.36 8.06 -7.98
CA LEU A 36 -5.08 6.85 -7.61
C LEU A 36 -6.24 6.68 -8.59
N GLY A 37 -6.24 5.57 -9.31
CA GLY A 37 -7.39 5.09 -10.06
C GLY A 37 -8.35 4.40 -9.09
N LEU A 38 -9.58 4.89 -9.02
CA LEU A 38 -10.64 4.32 -8.20
C LEU A 38 -11.71 3.75 -9.12
N ALA A 39 -11.91 2.44 -9.09
CA ALA A 39 -13.06 1.82 -9.73
C ALA A 39 -14.31 2.15 -8.90
N GLY A 40 -15.23 2.93 -9.46
CA GLY A 40 -16.49 3.28 -8.78
C GLY A 40 -17.46 2.09 -8.66
N HIS A 41 -17.32 1.10 -9.53
CA HIS A 41 -18.15 -0.10 -9.54
C HIS A 41 -17.38 -1.26 -10.20
N TRP A 42 -17.44 -2.47 -9.63
CA TRP A 42 -16.69 -3.65 -10.13
C TRP A 42 -17.02 -4.01 -11.59
N VAL A 43 -18.23 -3.67 -12.06
CA VAL A 43 -18.74 -4.03 -13.40
C VAL A 43 -18.37 -2.99 -14.47
N ALA A 44 -18.10 -1.75 -14.07
CA ALA A 44 -17.66 -0.71 -14.98
C ALA A 44 -16.15 -0.56 -14.81
N ASN A 45 -15.37 -1.08 -15.76
CA ASN A 45 -13.90 -0.94 -15.88
C ASN A 45 -13.45 0.53 -16.11
N LYS A 46 -14.10 1.49 -15.44
CA LYS A 46 -13.85 2.92 -15.52
C LYS A 46 -13.22 3.37 -14.20
N PHE A 47 -11.91 3.57 -14.25
CA PHE A 47 -11.16 4.14 -13.14
C PHE A 47 -11.24 5.66 -13.17
N ASP A 48 -11.77 6.25 -12.11
CA ASP A 48 -11.68 7.69 -11.88
C ASP A 48 -10.29 8.01 -11.32
N ILE A 49 -9.55 8.87 -12.02
CA ILE A 49 -8.14 9.16 -11.70
C ILE A 49 -8.10 10.39 -10.79
N ARG A 50 -7.82 10.17 -9.50
CA ARG A 50 -7.69 11.24 -8.52
C ARG A 50 -6.22 11.56 -8.23
N LYS A 51 -5.83 12.79 -8.50
CA LYS A 51 -4.47 13.31 -8.24
C LYS A 51 -4.37 13.84 -6.80
N PHE A 52 -3.21 13.67 -6.17
CA PHE A 52 -2.97 14.16 -4.80
C PHE A 52 -1.52 14.58 -4.60
N ASN A 53 -1.31 15.49 -3.64
CA ASN A 53 0.04 15.93 -3.23
C ASN A 53 0.47 15.27 -1.91
N LYS A 54 -0.49 14.82 -1.09
CA LYS A 54 -0.28 14.18 0.20
C LYS A 54 -1.09 12.90 0.25
N LEU A 55 -0.47 11.82 0.68
CA LEU A 55 -1.11 10.53 0.89
C LEU A 55 -1.05 10.15 2.37
N GLY A 56 -2.21 10.18 3.03
CA GLY A 56 -2.39 9.62 4.37
C GLY A 56 -2.81 8.17 4.27
N MET A 57 -2.15 7.30 5.03
CA MET A 57 -2.42 5.86 5.08
C MET A 57 -2.61 5.46 6.54
N ILE A 58 -3.63 4.67 6.82
CA ILE A 58 -3.89 4.10 8.15
C ILE A 58 -3.95 2.59 7.98
N ALA A 59 -3.17 1.86 8.77
CA ALA A 59 -3.12 0.41 8.73
C ALA A 59 -3.09 -0.19 10.13
N GLY A 60 -3.72 -1.35 10.30
CA GLY A 60 -3.63 -2.17 11.49
C GLY A 60 -3.15 -3.58 11.18
N GLY A 61 -2.27 -4.15 12.00
CA GLY A 61 -1.79 -5.53 11.83
C GLY A 61 -1.27 -5.83 10.41
N THR A 62 -1.79 -6.89 9.78
CA THR A 62 -1.45 -7.32 8.41
C THR A 62 -1.91 -6.36 7.32
N GLY A 63 -2.81 -5.42 7.63
CA GLY A 63 -3.29 -4.36 6.73
C GLY A 63 -2.22 -3.34 6.32
N ILE A 64 -1.00 -3.43 6.86
CA ILE A 64 0.15 -2.62 6.41
C ILE A 64 0.65 -3.04 5.02
N THR A 65 0.42 -4.28 4.62
CA THR A 65 0.90 -4.84 3.35
C THR A 65 0.48 -4.05 2.10
N PRO A 66 -0.80 -3.69 1.88
CA PRO A 66 -1.18 -2.83 0.74
C PRO A 66 -0.58 -1.42 0.83
N MET A 67 -0.44 -0.85 2.04
CA MET A 67 0.18 0.46 2.23
C MET A 67 1.67 0.44 1.87
N LEU A 68 2.35 -0.66 2.19
CA LEU A 68 3.76 -0.87 1.86
C LEU A 68 3.98 -1.01 0.35
N GLN A 69 3.05 -1.63 -0.38
CA GLN A 69 3.12 -1.73 -1.85
C GLN A 69 3.14 -0.34 -2.50
N VAL A 70 2.19 0.53 -2.11
CA VAL A 70 2.12 1.92 -2.61
C VAL A 70 3.37 2.71 -2.19
N MET A 71 3.82 2.57 -0.95
CA MET A 71 5.00 3.26 -0.44
C MET A 71 6.28 2.89 -1.20
N ARG A 72 6.43 1.63 -1.60
CA ARG A 72 7.55 1.13 -2.42
C ARG A 72 7.47 1.67 -3.84
N ALA A 73 6.28 1.70 -4.44
CA ALA A 73 6.08 2.29 -5.77
C ALA A 73 6.49 3.77 -5.79
N ILE A 74 6.02 4.57 -4.81
CA ILE A 74 6.42 5.98 -4.65
C ILE A 74 7.94 6.11 -4.51
N LYS A 75 8.60 5.23 -3.71
CA LYS A 75 10.05 5.30 -3.50
C LYS A 75 10.85 4.99 -4.77
N LYS A 76 10.37 4.05 -5.60
CA LYS A 76 11.05 3.69 -6.86
C LYS A 76 11.08 4.88 -7.83
N ASP A 77 10.02 5.67 -7.86
CA ASP A 77 9.86 6.81 -8.77
C ASP A 77 10.07 8.18 -8.07
N TRP A 78 10.86 8.23 -7.00
CA TRP A 78 11.04 9.42 -6.15
C TRP A 78 11.52 10.68 -6.90
N LEU A 79 12.23 10.53 -8.01
CA LEU A 79 12.68 11.66 -8.85
C LEU A 79 11.51 12.28 -9.64
N LYS A 80 10.48 11.48 -9.93
CA LYS A 80 9.31 11.87 -10.73
C LYS A 80 8.07 12.14 -9.90
N ASP A 81 8.00 11.63 -8.66
CA ASP A 81 6.84 11.79 -7.79
C ASP A 81 7.21 12.42 -6.43
N PRO A 82 6.94 13.71 -6.20
CA PRO A 82 7.19 14.41 -4.94
C PRO A 82 6.10 14.17 -3.87
N THR A 83 5.26 13.13 -4.02
CA THR A 83 4.17 12.82 -3.09
C THR A 83 4.68 12.67 -1.65
N ARG A 84 4.16 13.51 -0.74
CA ARG A 84 4.42 13.39 0.70
C ARG A 84 3.53 12.31 1.31
N LYS A 85 4.11 11.43 2.12
CA LYS A 85 3.42 10.26 2.69
C LYS A 85 3.44 10.27 4.21
N LEU A 86 2.30 9.94 4.80
CA LEU A 86 2.11 9.72 6.23
C LEU A 86 1.43 8.37 6.43
N LEU A 87 2.09 7.42 7.09
CA LEU A 87 1.50 6.15 7.49
C LEU A 87 1.37 6.11 9.02
N VAL A 88 0.15 5.86 9.48
CA VAL A 88 -0.16 5.55 10.88
C VAL A 88 -0.41 4.05 10.97
N HIS A 89 0.39 3.34 11.74
CA HIS A 89 0.27 1.89 11.94
C HIS A 89 -0.05 1.55 13.39
N CYS A 90 -1.03 0.66 13.59
CA CYS A 90 -1.46 0.17 14.91
C CYS A 90 -1.32 -1.36 15.01
N CYS A 91 -0.69 -1.87 16.08
CA CYS A 91 -0.48 -3.31 16.31
C CYS A 91 -0.49 -3.62 17.82
N TYR A 92 -0.95 -4.82 18.22
CA TYR A 92 -0.97 -5.32 19.61
C TYR A 92 -0.28 -6.70 19.73
N PRO A 93 0.46 -7.06 20.83
CA PRO A 93 0.91 -6.26 21.98
C PRO A 93 2.46 -6.19 22.19
N LEU A 94 2.91 -5.22 23.01
CA LEU A 94 4.22 -5.02 23.68
C LEU A 94 5.49 -4.64 22.86
N THR A 95 6.07 -3.48 23.23
CA THR A 95 7.42 -2.91 22.99
C THR A 95 7.62 -1.81 21.95
N SER A 96 6.69 -1.52 21.03
CA SER A 96 6.86 -0.36 20.14
C SER A 96 5.76 0.70 20.31
N PRO A 97 6.10 1.97 20.59
CA PRO A 97 5.13 3.06 20.60
C PRO A 97 4.48 3.22 19.21
N LEU A 98 3.37 3.95 19.16
CA LEU A 98 2.69 4.32 17.91
C LEU A 98 3.72 4.86 16.90
N LYS A 99 4.05 4.05 15.88
CA LYS A 99 5.07 4.41 14.89
C LYS A 99 4.42 5.24 13.81
N VAL A 100 4.76 6.53 13.78
CA VAL A 100 4.34 7.44 12.72
C VAL A 100 5.44 7.49 11.67
N LEU A 101 5.16 6.93 10.50
CA LEU A 101 6.07 6.96 9.35
C LEU A 101 5.79 8.22 8.53
N LYS A 102 6.68 9.22 8.63
CA LYS A 102 6.65 10.44 7.82
C LYS A 102 7.72 10.37 6.75
N ASN A 103 7.33 10.54 5.48
CA ASN A 103 8.25 10.56 4.34
C ASN A 103 9.21 9.34 4.25
N GLY A 104 8.81 8.19 4.79
CA GLY A 104 9.63 6.98 4.81
C GLY A 104 10.63 6.89 5.97
N PHE A 105 10.64 7.84 6.90
CA PHE A 105 11.38 7.76 8.16
C PHE A 105 10.44 7.42 9.32
N LEU A 106 10.87 6.48 10.16
CA LEU A 106 10.21 6.17 11.42
C LEU A 106 10.47 7.35 12.37
N SER A 107 9.45 8.18 12.62
CA SER A 107 9.48 9.08 13.76
C SER A 107 8.99 8.29 14.95
N GLY A 108 9.89 8.02 15.90
CA GLY A 108 9.48 7.63 17.24
C GLY A 108 8.78 8.82 17.91
N ALA A 109 7.71 8.54 18.64
CA ALA A 109 7.29 9.36 19.76
C ALA A 109 7.92 8.75 21.02
#